data_AF-A0A972H7B0-F1
#
_entry.id   AF-A0A972H7B0-F1
#
_cell.length_a   1.000
_cell.length_b   1.000
_cell.length_c   1.000
_cell.angle_alpha   90.00
_cell.angle_beta   90.00
_cell.angle_gamma   90.00
#
_symmetry.space_group_name_H-M   'P 1'
#
loop_
_entity.id
_entity.type
_entity.pdbx_description
1 polymer ?
#
loop_
_entity_poly.entity_id
_entity_poly.type
_entity_poly.pdbx_seq_one_letter_code
_entity_poly.pdbx_strand_id
1 'polypeptide(L)'
;SARFATLSQYKADLASVVSSIDRPPVVVGHSMGGLITQRLIADTTVAGAVLLASVNHRGPWGVTVSTATQHPWLFAKSSATLSLGPLVSTNEQVRDMFFTADTPEELVAWTGERLMAESYVAYLDMFLGASPKKASGVPILVLGGEKDAIFPPSVVRKTAKAYGVEPEFFPGIGHDMMLDTGWEAVATRIGEWVRGLH
;
A
#
# COMPACT_ATOMS: atom_id res chain seq x y z
N SER A 1 -6.58 -18.46 10.77
CA SER A 1 -6.84 -18.16 9.36
C SER A 1 -6.99 -16.65 9.21
N ALA A 2 -6.13 -15.98 8.43
CA ALA A 2 -6.17 -14.53 8.21
C ALA A 2 -7.35 -14.07 7.33
N ARG A 3 -8.16 -15.01 6.81
CA ARG A 3 -9.26 -14.75 5.87
C ARG A 3 -10.29 -13.73 6.37
N PHE A 4 -10.50 -13.61 7.68
CA PHE A 4 -11.46 -12.68 8.29
C PHE A 4 -10.78 -11.59 9.14
N ALA A 5 -9.50 -11.34 8.90
CA ALA A 5 -8.80 -10.27 9.60
C ALA A 5 -9.36 -8.90 9.20
N THR A 6 -9.51 -8.03 10.19
CA THR A 6 -9.89 -6.63 10.02
C THR A 6 -8.64 -5.76 9.90
N LEU A 7 -8.78 -4.56 9.32
CA LEU A 7 -7.69 -3.58 9.36
C LEU A 7 -7.35 -3.15 10.79
N SER A 8 -8.32 -3.18 11.71
CA SER A 8 -8.10 -2.89 13.13
C SER A 8 -7.23 -3.95 13.79
N GLN A 9 -7.40 -5.24 13.43
CA GLN A 9 -6.51 -6.30 13.89
C GLN A 9 -5.10 -6.15 13.33
N TYR A 10 -4.95 -5.83 12.04
CA TYR A 10 -3.62 -5.53 11.48
C TYR A 10 -2.96 -4.32 12.12
N LYS A 11 -3.71 -3.25 12.41
CA LYS A 11 -3.20 -2.10 13.17
C LYS A 11 -2.74 -2.53 14.57
N ALA A 12 -3.54 -3.32 15.28
CA ALA A 12 -3.21 -3.77 16.63
C ALA A 12 -1.95 -4.64 16.66
N ASP A 13 -1.79 -5.52 15.67
CA ASP A 13 -0.58 -6.33 15.51
C ASP A 13 0.66 -5.45 15.26
N LEU A 14 0.56 -4.50 14.32
CA LEU A 14 1.63 -3.53 14.07
C LEU A 14 1.96 -2.68 15.30
N ALA A 15 0.94 -2.22 16.04
CA ALA A 15 1.12 -1.46 17.27
C ALA A 15 1.84 -2.29 18.35
N SER A 16 1.54 -3.58 18.45
CA SER A 16 2.24 -4.51 19.34
C SER A 16 3.74 -4.54 19.03
N VAL A 17 4.10 -4.71 17.75
CA VAL A 17 5.51 -4.67 17.31
C VAL A 17 6.15 -3.32 17.61
N VAL A 18 5.50 -2.21 17.27
CA VAL A 18 6.03 -0.86 17.56
C VAL A 18 6.28 -0.66 19.05
N SER A 19 5.40 -1.15 19.92
CA SER A 19 5.55 -1.04 21.37
C SER A 19 6.68 -1.89 21.95
N SER A 20 7.14 -2.91 21.22
CA SER A 20 8.25 -3.78 21.62
C SER A 20 9.64 -3.22 21.31
N ILE A 21 9.72 -2.11 20.57
CA ILE A 21 10.98 -1.47 20.18
C ILE A 21 11.28 -0.34 21.17
N ASP A 22 12.51 -0.32 21.72
CA ASP A 22 12.94 0.63 22.76
C ASP A 22 12.88 2.13 22.37
N ARG A 23 12.69 2.42 21.07
CA ARG A 23 12.63 3.78 20.53
C ARG A 23 11.56 3.89 19.45
N PRO A 24 10.97 5.09 19.23
CA PRO A 24 10.01 5.29 18.15
C PRO A 24 10.61 4.86 16.80
N PRO A 25 10.03 3.87 16.10
CA PRO A 25 10.54 3.42 14.81
C PRO A 25 10.05 4.32 13.67
N VAL A 26 10.67 4.21 12.50
CA VAL A 26 10.06 4.67 11.24
C VAL A 26 9.20 3.53 10.69
N VAL A 27 7.95 3.82 10.35
CA VAL A 27 7.02 2.83 9.79
C VAL A 27 6.90 3.03 8.28
N VAL A 28 7.20 1.99 7.51
CA VAL A 28 7.06 1.99 6.05
C VAL A 28 5.85 1.13 5.69
N GLY A 29 4.81 1.77 5.15
CA GLY A 29 3.59 1.10 4.74
C GLY A 29 3.38 1.14 3.24
N HIS A 30 3.31 -0.03 2.62
CA HIS A 30 2.98 -0.19 1.20
C HIS A 30 1.48 -0.46 0.99
N SER A 31 0.85 0.11 -0.03
CA SER A 31 -0.52 -0.23 -0.44
C SER A 31 -1.52 -0.20 0.74
N MET A 32 -2.18 -1.31 1.07
CA MET A 32 -3.02 -1.44 2.27
C MET A 32 -2.25 -1.20 3.58
N GLY A 33 -1.00 -1.67 3.68
CA GLY A 33 -0.08 -1.37 4.77
C GLY A 33 0.17 0.13 4.97
N GLY A 34 0.09 0.91 3.89
CA GLY A 34 0.09 2.37 3.94
C GLY A 34 -1.13 2.92 4.68
N LEU A 35 -2.35 2.40 4.42
CA LEU A 35 -3.55 2.80 5.18
C LEU A 35 -3.50 2.34 6.64
N ILE A 36 -2.96 1.16 6.91
CA ILE A 36 -2.73 0.69 8.29
C ILE A 36 -1.77 1.64 9.01
N THR A 37 -0.68 2.04 8.36
CA THR A 37 0.27 3.05 8.87
C THR A 37 -0.43 4.37 9.15
N GLN A 38 -1.26 4.87 8.22
CA GLN A 38 -2.06 6.08 8.40
C GLN A 38 -3.00 6.00 9.63
N ARG A 39 -3.57 4.82 9.92
CA ARG A 39 -4.40 4.59 11.11
C ARG A 39 -3.59 4.46 12.39
N LEU A 40 -2.37 3.92 12.30
CA LEU A 40 -1.45 3.74 13.42
C LEU A 40 -0.94 5.10 13.92
N ILE A 41 -0.42 5.93 13.02
CA ILE A 41 0.17 7.24 13.38
C ILE A 41 -0.84 8.27 13.87
N ALA A 42 -2.14 7.94 13.85
CA ALA A 42 -3.20 8.77 14.41
C ALA A 42 -3.25 8.73 15.95
N ASP A 43 -2.67 7.71 16.58
CA ASP A 43 -2.65 7.54 18.04
C ASP A 43 -1.41 6.82 18.58
N THR A 44 -0.43 6.52 17.74
CA THR A 44 0.82 5.85 18.11
C THR A 44 2.02 6.73 17.77
N THR A 45 2.95 6.87 18.71
CA THR A 45 4.20 7.64 18.50
C THR A 45 5.17 6.85 17.65
N VAL A 46 5.65 7.45 16.57
CA VAL A 46 6.66 6.93 15.65
C VAL A 46 7.65 8.04 15.30
N ALA A 47 8.86 7.69 14.88
CA ALA A 47 9.85 8.68 14.42
C ALA A 47 9.48 9.29 13.06
N GLY A 48 8.71 8.54 12.25
CA GLY A 48 8.24 8.98 10.94
C GLY A 48 7.43 7.88 10.25
N ALA A 49 6.74 8.23 9.17
CA ALA A 49 6.01 7.29 8.34
C ALA A 49 6.29 7.49 6.85
N VAL A 50 6.54 6.39 6.14
CA VAL A 50 6.63 6.35 4.68
C VAL A 50 5.38 5.66 4.14
N LEU A 51 4.66 6.36 3.25
CA LEU A 51 3.49 5.86 2.55
C LEU A 51 3.88 5.54 1.10
N LEU A 52 4.14 4.26 0.83
CA LEU A 52 4.62 3.76 -0.46
C LEU A 52 3.43 3.23 -1.29
N ALA A 53 3.11 3.86 -2.42
CA ALA A 53 1.95 3.47 -3.24
C ALA A 53 0.69 3.22 -2.38
N SER A 54 0.45 4.09 -1.39
CA SER A 54 -0.52 3.80 -0.34
C SER A 54 -1.97 3.95 -0.82
N VAL A 55 -2.84 3.09 -0.31
CA VAL A 55 -4.29 3.31 -0.32
C VAL A 55 -4.59 4.71 0.22
N ASN A 56 -5.50 5.41 -0.43
CA ASN A 56 -5.95 6.73 0.00
C ASN A 56 -6.65 6.65 1.37
N HIS A 57 -6.52 7.68 2.21
CA HIS A 57 -7.22 7.78 3.49
C HIS A 57 -8.76 7.66 3.41
N ARG A 58 -9.37 7.76 2.22
CA ARG A 58 -10.82 7.52 2.00
C ARG A 58 -11.17 6.12 1.48
N GLY A 59 -10.18 5.25 1.36
CA GLY A 59 -10.32 3.91 0.80
C GLY A 59 -10.02 3.83 -0.71
N PRO A 60 -10.10 2.62 -1.29
CA PRO A 60 -9.62 2.28 -2.63
C PRO A 60 -10.62 2.60 -3.76
N TRP A 61 -11.51 3.59 -3.58
CA TRP A 61 -12.65 3.82 -4.50
C TRP A 61 -12.29 3.84 -5.99
N GLY A 62 -11.17 4.47 -6.35
CA GLY A 62 -10.73 4.57 -7.74
C GLY A 62 -10.46 3.20 -8.37
N VAL A 63 -9.62 2.38 -7.73
CA VAL A 63 -9.32 1.02 -8.22
C VAL A 63 -10.55 0.13 -8.16
N THR A 64 -11.35 0.19 -7.10
CA THR A 64 -12.59 -0.60 -7.00
C THR A 64 -13.55 -0.33 -8.16
N VAL A 65 -13.81 0.94 -8.48
CA VAL A 65 -14.67 1.32 -9.62
C VAL A 65 -14.04 0.92 -10.94
N SER A 66 -12.73 1.11 -11.10
CA SER A 66 -12.02 0.71 -12.33
C SER A 66 -12.10 -0.80 -12.57
N THR A 67 -11.80 -1.62 -11.55
CA THR A 67 -11.88 -3.08 -11.62
C THR A 67 -13.31 -3.55 -11.88
N ALA A 68 -14.31 -2.96 -11.22
CA ALA A 68 -15.71 -3.33 -11.42
C ALA A 68 -16.21 -3.03 -12.84
N THR A 69 -15.70 -1.97 -13.49
CA THR A 69 -16.10 -1.58 -14.84
C THR A 69 -15.31 -2.31 -15.93
N GLN A 70 -14.00 -2.48 -15.77
CA GLN A 70 -13.13 -3.09 -16.78
C GLN A 70 -13.13 -4.62 -16.70
N HIS A 71 -13.28 -5.18 -15.49
CA HIS A 71 -13.27 -6.62 -15.25
C HIS A 71 -14.50 -7.08 -14.43
N PRO A 72 -15.72 -6.84 -14.93
CA PRO A 72 -16.95 -7.10 -14.18
C PRO A 72 -17.08 -8.56 -13.74
N TRP A 73 -16.60 -9.52 -14.56
CA TRP A 73 -16.64 -10.93 -14.18
C TRP A 73 -15.67 -11.29 -13.06
N LEU A 74 -14.44 -10.76 -13.09
CA LEU A 74 -13.50 -10.99 -12.00
C LEU A 74 -13.99 -10.33 -10.71
N PHE A 75 -14.53 -9.11 -10.80
CA PHE A 75 -15.12 -8.42 -9.66
C PHE A 75 -16.30 -9.19 -9.05
N ALA A 76 -17.22 -9.70 -9.88
CA ALA A 76 -18.34 -10.52 -9.44
C ALA A 76 -17.86 -11.84 -8.80
N LYS A 77 -16.86 -12.50 -9.39
CA LYS A 77 -16.26 -13.73 -8.84
C LYS A 77 -15.59 -13.47 -7.48
N SER A 78 -14.84 -12.37 -7.35
CA SER A 78 -14.20 -11.97 -6.09
C SER A 78 -15.24 -11.71 -4.99
N SER A 79 -16.33 -11.02 -5.35
CA SER A 79 -17.45 -10.74 -4.43
C SER A 79 -18.16 -12.03 -4.01
N ALA A 80 -18.46 -12.93 -4.95
CA ALA A 80 -19.16 -14.19 -4.67
C ALA A 80 -18.31 -15.18 -3.83
N THR A 81 -16.98 -15.16 -4.01
CA THR A 81 -16.06 -16.03 -3.28
C THR A 81 -15.53 -15.41 -1.98
N LEU A 82 -15.86 -14.13 -1.73
CA LEU A 82 -15.34 -13.33 -0.62
C LEU A 82 -13.80 -13.41 -0.56
N SER A 83 -13.16 -13.19 -1.70
CA SER A 83 -11.73 -13.30 -1.90
C SER A 83 -11.27 -12.38 -3.03
N LEU A 84 -10.17 -11.65 -2.84
CA LEU A 84 -9.54 -10.89 -3.93
C LEU A 84 -8.59 -11.74 -4.79
N GLY A 85 -8.35 -13.00 -4.41
CA GLY A 85 -7.49 -13.92 -5.15
C GLY A 85 -7.79 -14.08 -6.65
N PRO A 86 -9.06 -14.04 -7.12
CA PRO A 86 -9.36 -14.09 -8.55
C PRO A 86 -8.76 -12.96 -9.39
N LEU A 87 -8.39 -11.83 -8.77
CA LEU A 87 -7.77 -10.69 -9.46
C LEU A 87 -6.28 -10.90 -9.73
N VAL A 88 -5.65 -11.87 -9.06
CA VAL A 88 -4.18 -12.08 -9.06
C VAL A 88 -3.84 -13.56 -9.25
N SER A 89 -4.69 -14.27 -10.00
CA SER A 89 -4.63 -15.73 -10.15
C SER A 89 -3.69 -16.23 -11.24
N THR A 90 -3.18 -15.34 -12.10
CA THR A 90 -2.22 -15.64 -13.16
C THR A 90 -1.03 -14.69 -13.09
N ASN A 91 0.14 -15.10 -13.60
CA ASN A 91 1.31 -14.22 -13.65
C ASN A 91 1.07 -12.95 -14.47
N GLU A 92 0.26 -13.03 -15.52
CA GLU A 92 -0.17 -11.86 -16.31
C GLU A 92 -0.96 -10.87 -15.43
N GLN A 93 -1.93 -11.36 -14.66
CA GLN A 93 -2.68 -10.52 -13.71
C GLN A 93 -1.78 -9.92 -12.62
N VAL A 94 -0.83 -10.70 -12.11
CA VAL A 94 0.15 -10.22 -11.12
C VAL A 94 1.02 -9.12 -11.75
N ARG A 95 1.49 -9.31 -12.98
CA ARG A 95 2.24 -8.27 -13.70
C ARG A 95 1.43 -7.00 -13.86
N ASP A 96 0.23 -7.12 -14.45
CA ASP A 96 -0.63 -5.98 -14.74
C ASP A 96 -0.99 -5.16 -13.50
N MET A 97 -1.13 -5.81 -12.35
CA MET A 97 -1.45 -5.15 -11.09
C MET A 97 -0.23 -4.59 -10.37
N PHE A 98 0.86 -5.35 -10.28
CA PHE A 98 1.95 -5.04 -9.35
C PHE A 98 3.19 -4.44 -10.03
N PHE A 99 3.44 -4.76 -11.30
CA PHE A 99 4.75 -4.62 -11.91
C PHE A 99 4.71 -3.86 -13.24
N THR A 100 5.86 -3.41 -13.70
CA THR A 100 6.02 -2.92 -15.06
C THR A 100 6.27 -4.05 -16.06
N ALA A 101 6.25 -3.71 -17.34
CA ALA A 101 6.56 -4.66 -18.42
C ALA A 101 8.01 -5.17 -18.35
N ASP A 102 8.93 -4.37 -17.79
CA ASP A 102 10.36 -4.67 -17.76
C ASP A 102 10.76 -5.58 -16.59
N THR A 103 9.87 -5.87 -15.64
CA THR A 103 10.16 -6.75 -14.51
C THR A 103 10.39 -8.19 -14.98
N PRO A 104 11.46 -8.89 -14.56
CA PRO A 104 11.72 -10.27 -14.96
C PRO A 104 10.55 -11.22 -14.67
N GLU A 105 10.23 -12.11 -15.62
CA GLU A 105 9.12 -13.08 -15.46
C GLU A 105 9.30 -14.01 -14.25
N GLU A 106 10.54 -14.37 -13.92
CA GLU A 106 10.85 -15.17 -12.74
C GLU A 106 10.45 -14.47 -11.44
N LEU A 107 10.61 -13.14 -11.37
CA LEU A 107 10.25 -12.37 -10.20
C LEU A 107 8.74 -12.22 -10.08
N VAL A 108 8.04 -11.99 -11.21
CA VAL A 108 6.58 -11.94 -11.24
C VAL A 108 5.98 -13.28 -10.79
N ALA A 109 6.51 -14.39 -11.31
CA ALA A 109 6.09 -15.73 -10.90
C ALA A 109 6.37 -15.99 -9.41
N TRP A 110 7.58 -15.64 -8.95
CA TRP A 110 7.98 -15.78 -7.54
C TRP A 110 7.06 -14.99 -6.61
N THR A 111 6.66 -13.78 -6.99
CA THR A 111 5.71 -12.95 -6.26
C THR A 111 4.32 -13.60 -6.27
N GLY A 112 3.84 -14.03 -7.44
CA GLY A 112 2.54 -14.69 -7.58
C GLY A 112 2.36 -15.93 -6.70
N GLU A 113 3.40 -16.76 -6.57
CA GLU A 113 3.41 -17.92 -5.66
C GLU A 113 3.29 -17.56 -4.17
N ARG A 114 3.69 -16.35 -3.80
CA ARG A 114 3.68 -15.84 -2.41
C ARG A 114 2.49 -14.94 -2.12
N LEU A 115 1.73 -14.55 -3.13
CA LEU A 115 0.47 -13.84 -2.94
C LEU A 115 -0.53 -14.78 -2.27
N MET A 116 -0.92 -14.41 -1.05
CA MET A 116 -2.09 -14.99 -0.42
C MET A 116 -3.30 -14.14 -0.75
N ALA A 117 -4.46 -14.79 -0.90
CA ALA A 117 -5.72 -14.06 -1.06
C ALA A 117 -5.89 -13.09 0.11
N GLU A 118 -5.89 -11.79 -0.19
CA GLU A 118 -6.15 -10.76 0.81
C GLU A 118 -7.47 -11.02 1.53
N SER A 119 -7.53 -10.64 2.81
CA SER A 119 -8.79 -10.74 3.55
C SER A 119 -9.81 -9.81 2.92
N TYR A 120 -10.91 -10.39 2.45
CA TYR A 120 -12.03 -9.61 1.91
C TYR A 120 -12.64 -8.69 2.98
N VAL A 121 -12.57 -9.06 4.26
CA VAL A 121 -12.98 -8.20 5.39
C VAL A 121 -12.06 -6.99 5.50
N ALA A 122 -10.74 -7.18 5.44
CA ALA A 122 -9.79 -6.07 5.43
C ALA A 122 -9.99 -5.14 4.23
N TYR A 123 -10.28 -5.69 3.04
CA TYR A 123 -10.64 -4.90 1.87
C TYR A 123 -11.88 -4.02 2.12
N LEU A 124 -12.95 -4.58 2.71
CA LEU A 124 -14.15 -3.81 3.08
C LEU A 124 -13.82 -2.74 4.14
N ASP A 125 -13.00 -3.07 5.14
CA ASP A 125 -12.59 -2.13 6.17
C ASP A 125 -11.80 -0.94 5.62
N MET A 126 -11.12 -1.08 4.48
CA MET A 126 -10.40 0.04 3.85
C MET A 126 -11.35 1.20 3.51
N PHE A 127 -12.64 0.92 3.25
CA PHE A 127 -13.64 1.95 2.99
C PHE A 127 -14.03 2.77 4.22
N LEU A 128 -13.73 2.30 5.44
CA LEU A 128 -13.85 3.12 6.65
C LEU A 128 -12.77 4.23 6.69
N GLY A 129 -11.72 4.10 5.88
CA GLY A 129 -10.69 5.13 5.71
C GLY A 129 -9.77 5.31 6.92
N ALA A 130 -8.99 6.38 6.93
CA ALA A 130 -8.16 6.85 8.02
C ALA A 130 -8.40 8.33 8.28
N SER A 131 -8.02 8.82 9.46
CA SER A 131 -8.15 10.24 9.83
C SER A 131 -6.78 10.93 9.78
N PRO A 132 -6.40 11.54 8.64
CA PRO A 132 -5.08 12.15 8.48
C PRO A 132 -4.85 13.35 9.41
N LYS A 133 -5.93 14.01 9.87
CA LYS A 133 -5.87 15.17 10.77
C LYS A 133 -5.28 14.87 12.15
N LYS A 134 -5.21 13.60 12.57
CA LYS A 134 -4.67 13.20 13.88
C LYS A 134 -3.15 12.97 13.88
N ALA A 135 -2.49 12.98 12.73
CA ALA A 135 -1.05 12.75 12.63
C ALA A 135 -0.19 14.01 12.92
N SER A 136 -0.70 14.97 13.70
CA SER A 136 -0.03 16.26 13.92
C SER A 136 1.34 16.06 14.57
N GLY A 137 2.41 16.25 13.78
CA GLY A 137 3.79 16.20 14.26
C GLY A 137 4.60 14.99 13.82
N VAL A 138 4.00 13.98 13.17
CA VAL A 138 4.76 12.86 12.59
C VAL A 138 5.33 13.29 11.23
N PRO A 139 6.66 13.20 10.99
CA PRO A 139 7.24 13.38 9.67
C PRO A 139 6.71 12.32 8.71
N ILE A 140 6.24 12.74 7.53
CA ILE A 140 5.64 11.83 6.54
C ILE A 140 6.33 12.00 5.19
N LEU A 141 6.70 10.88 4.58
CA LEU A 141 7.13 10.78 3.18
C LEU A 141 6.08 10.03 2.38
N VAL A 142 5.67 10.57 1.22
CA VAL A 142 4.72 9.91 0.33
C VAL A 142 5.37 9.65 -1.01
N LEU A 143 5.47 8.37 -1.37
CA LEU A 143 6.14 7.90 -2.58
C LEU A 143 5.15 7.14 -3.47
N GLY A 144 5.27 7.27 -4.78
CA GLY A 144 4.48 6.52 -5.76
C GLY A 144 5.27 6.14 -7.01
N GLY A 145 4.87 5.06 -7.68
CA GLY A 145 5.34 4.72 -9.01
C GLY A 145 4.59 5.51 -10.09
N GLU A 146 5.28 6.00 -11.12
CA GLU A 146 4.61 6.66 -12.25
C GLU A 146 3.77 5.70 -13.10
N LYS A 147 4.10 4.40 -13.05
CA LYS A 147 3.42 3.33 -13.78
C LYS A 147 2.52 2.49 -12.89
N ASP A 148 2.20 2.96 -11.69
CA ASP A 148 1.29 2.26 -10.76
C ASP A 148 -0.12 2.13 -11.35
N ALA A 149 -0.53 0.88 -11.60
CA ALA A 149 -1.84 0.53 -12.16
C ALA A 149 -2.96 0.50 -11.12
N ILE A 150 -2.64 0.38 -9.83
CA ILE A 150 -3.60 0.29 -8.71
C ILE A 150 -3.87 1.68 -8.14
N PHE A 151 -2.81 2.41 -7.79
CA PHE A 151 -2.89 3.77 -7.23
C PHE A 151 -2.07 4.73 -8.09
N PRO A 152 -2.63 5.19 -9.22
CA PRO A 152 -1.90 6.09 -10.12
C PRO A 152 -1.50 7.39 -9.41
N PRO A 153 -0.57 8.18 -9.99
CA PRO A 153 -0.06 9.41 -9.36
C PRO A 153 -1.13 10.37 -8.84
N SER A 154 -2.30 10.42 -9.47
CA SER A 154 -3.44 11.22 -9.00
C SER A 154 -3.98 10.80 -7.63
N VAL A 155 -3.94 9.51 -7.29
CA VAL A 155 -4.34 8.95 -5.99
C VAL A 155 -3.28 9.26 -4.94
N VAL A 156 -2.01 9.02 -5.25
CA VAL A 156 -0.87 9.32 -4.37
C VAL A 156 -0.81 10.81 -4.02
N ARG A 157 -1.03 11.70 -5.01
CA ARG A 157 -1.16 13.15 -4.78
C ARG A 157 -2.28 13.50 -3.79
N LYS A 158 -3.42 12.82 -3.83
CA LYS A 158 -4.52 13.03 -2.87
C LYS A 158 -4.13 12.57 -1.47
N THR A 159 -3.36 11.50 -1.34
CA THR A 159 -2.82 11.03 -0.05
C THR A 159 -1.84 12.06 0.52
N ALA A 160 -0.87 12.52 -0.28
CA ALA A 160 0.10 13.53 0.14
C ALA A 160 -0.55 14.87 0.54
N LYS A 161 -1.53 15.34 -0.26
CA LYS A 161 -2.34 16.53 0.07
C LYS A 161 -3.05 16.41 1.42
N ALA A 162 -3.50 15.21 1.80
CA ALA A 162 -4.18 15.00 3.08
C ALA A 162 -3.24 15.18 4.29
N TYR A 163 -1.94 14.98 4.08
CA TYR A 163 -0.89 15.16 5.07
C TYR A 163 -0.09 16.46 4.91
N GLY A 164 -0.40 17.28 3.91
CA GLY A 164 0.26 18.57 3.69
C GLY A 164 1.72 18.43 3.25
N VAL A 165 2.07 17.32 2.59
CA VAL A 165 3.43 17.06 2.06
C VAL A 165 3.40 16.95 0.54
N GLU A 166 4.55 17.19 -0.09
CA GLU A 166 4.71 16.94 -1.53
C GLU A 166 4.99 15.46 -1.78
N PRO A 167 4.28 14.82 -2.73
CA PRO A 167 4.57 13.45 -3.13
C PRO A 167 5.77 13.40 -4.06
N GLU A 168 6.53 12.31 -3.99
CA GLU A 168 7.61 12.01 -4.91
C GLU A 168 7.27 10.80 -5.78
N PHE A 169 7.64 10.87 -7.06
CA PHE A 169 7.30 9.84 -8.04
C PHE A 169 8.55 9.26 -8.67
N PHE A 170 8.55 7.93 -8.84
CA PHE A 170 9.64 7.21 -9.47
C PHE A 170 9.27 6.81 -10.89
N PRO A 171 10.04 7.26 -11.91
CA PRO A 171 9.76 6.96 -13.30
C PRO A 171 9.99 5.48 -13.57
N GLY A 172 9.11 4.89 -14.38
CA GLY A 172 9.24 3.48 -14.80
C GLY A 172 8.97 2.46 -13.69
N ILE A 173 8.48 2.86 -12.52
CA ILE A 173 8.13 1.96 -11.41
C ILE A 173 6.62 1.78 -11.33
N GLY A 174 6.18 0.53 -11.17
CA GLY A 174 4.80 0.11 -10.95
C GLY A 174 4.35 0.20 -9.50
N HIS A 175 3.42 -0.66 -9.11
CA HIS A 175 2.80 -0.62 -7.78
C HIS A 175 3.68 -1.22 -6.68
N ASP A 176 4.36 -2.34 -6.97
CA ASP A 176 5.27 -3.04 -6.05
C ASP A 176 6.67 -2.40 -6.09
N MET A 177 6.74 -1.18 -5.59
CA MET A 177 7.90 -0.29 -5.69
C MET A 177 9.18 -0.81 -5.01
N MET A 178 9.10 -1.90 -4.25
CA MET A 178 10.22 -2.54 -3.56
C MET A 178 10.78 -3.75 -4.31
N LEU A 179 10.09 -4.24 -5.33
CA LEU A 179 10.51 -5.38 -6.15
C LEU A 179 10.58 -5.06 -7.63
N ASP A 180 9.85 -4.04 -8.12
CA ASP A 180 9.89 -3.64 -9.52
C ASP A 180 11.30 -3.16 -9.95
N THR A 181 11.54 -3.12 -11.26
CA THR A 181 12.79 -2.64 -11.83
C THR A 181 13.08 -1.21 -11.37
N GLY A 182 14.25 -1.00 -10.74
CA GLY A 182 14.64 0.29 -10.19
C GLY A 182 14.23 0.54 -8.73
N TRP A 183 13.77 -0.50 -8.02
CA TRP A 183 13.46 -0.46 -6.58
C TRP A 183 14.60 0.12 -5.72
N GLU A 184 15.86 0.00 -6.17
CA GLU A 184 17.03 0.52 -5.46
C GLU A 184 16.95 2.05 -5.27
N ALA A 185 16.37 2.78 -6.23
CA ALA A 185 16.16 4.22 -6.12
C ALA A 185 15.15 4.55 -5.00
N VAL A 186 14.08 3.75 -4.89
CA VAL A 186 13.07 3.88 -3.84
C VAL A 186 13.70 3.60 -2.48
N ALA A 187 14.44 2.50 -2.34
CA ALA A 187 15.13 2.14 -1.11
C ALA A 187 16.16 3.20 -0.69
N THR A 188 16.93 3.73 -1.65
CA THR A 188 17.92 4.79 -1.42
C THR A 188 17.24 6.04 -0.88
N ARG A 189 16.16 6.50 -1.55
CA ARG A 189 15.42 7.69 -1.13
C ARG A 189 14.83 7.56 0.27
N ILE A 190 14.27 6.40 0.60
CA ILE A 190 13.78 6.10 1.96
C ILE A 190 14.93 6.17 2.96
N GLY A 191 16.08 5.55 2.66
CA GLY A 191 17.25 5.57 3.53
C GLY A 191 17.79 6.98 3.78
N GLU A 192 17.86 7.81 2.74
CA GLU A 192 18.24 9.23 2.86
C GLU A 192 17.25 10.02 3.70
N TRP A 193 15.94 9.83 3.48
CA TRP A 193 14.92 10.48 4.28
C TRP A 193 15.04 10.14 5.76
N VAL A 194 15.21 8.85 6.08
CA VAL A 194 15.35 8.37 7.46
C VAL A 194 16.57 8.97 8.15
N ARG A 195 17.71 9.07 7.46
CA ARG A 195 18.92 9.76 7.97
C ARG A 195 18.72 11.26 8.14
N GLY A 196 17.74 11.85 7.47
CA GLY A 196 17.39 13.27 7.61
C GLY A 196 16.43 13.59 8.77
N LEU A 197 15.90 12.57 9.48
CA LEU A 197 14.99 12.77 10.61
C LEU A 197 15.70 13.14 11.93
N HIS A 198 16.98 13.56 11.85
CA HIS A 198 17.81 13.96 12.98
C HIS A 198 17.63 15.43 13.35
#